data_AF-A0A316DRV2-F1
#
_entry.id   AF-A0A316DRV2-F1
#
_cell.length_a   1.000
_cell.length_b   1.000
_cell.length_c   1.000
_cell.angle_alpha   90.00
_cell.angle_beta   90.00
_cell.angle_gamma   90.00
#
_symmetry.space_group_name_H-M   'P 1'
#
loop_
_entity.id
_entity.type
_entity.pdbx_description
1 polymer ?
#
loop_
_entity_poly.entity_id
_entity_poly.type
_entity_poly.pdbx_seq_one_letter_code
_entity_poly.pdbx_strand_id
1 'polypeptide(L)' 'MINSNQGWTSMVLRLQTGFDEKGSPQYKDKAYSRVLPSATQVDVYTVGEALASLTSYRLHHIQLLNRQDLTRI' A
#
# COMPACT_ATOMS: atom_id res chain seq x y z
N MET A 1 -15.02 -19.44 -6.68
CA MET A 1 -14.76 -19.77 -5.26
C MET A 1 -13.43 -19.11 -4.90
N ILE A 2 -13.41 -18.16 -3.97
CA ILE A 2 -12.15 -17.57 -3.45
C ILE A 2 -11.71 -18.47 -2.30
N ASN A 3 -10.52 -19.07 -2.43
CA ASN A 3 -10.02 -20.03 -1.47
C ASN A 3 -9.49 -19.29 -0.24
N SER A 4 -10.06 -19.55 0.94
CA SER A 4 -9.80 -18.83 2.20
C SER A 4 -8.35 -18.92 2.69
N ASN A 5 -7.55 -19.82 2.10
CA ASN A 5 -6.12 -19.99 2.38
C ASN A 5 -5.20 -19.22 1.42
N GLN A 6 -5.74 -18.43 0.49
CA GLN A 6 -4.91 -17.48 -0.27
C GLN A 6 -4.62 -16.29 0.62
N GLY A 7 -3.34 -16.12 0.99
CA GLY A 7 -2.87 -14.94 1.69
C GLY A 7 -3.39 -13.66 1.03
N TRP A 8 -3.76 -12.68 1.86
CA TRP A 8 -4.29 -11.42 1.35
C TRP A 8 -3.12 -10.55 0.88
N THR A 9 -3.24 -10.04 -0.35
CA THR A 9 -2.34 -8.99 -0.83
C THR A 9 -2.89 -7.63 -0.40
N SER A 10 -2.01 -6.71 -0.01
CA SER A 10 -2.36 -5.33 0.30
C SER A 10 -1.48 -4.36 -0.48
N MET A 11 -2.04 -3.18 -0.79
CA MET A 11 -1.29 -2.06 -1.35
C MET A 11 -1.09 -1.02 -0.26
N VAL A 12 0.12 -0.49 -0.14
CA VAL A 12 0.47 0.57 0.80
C VAL A 12 1.00 1.77 0.04
N LEU A 13 0.38 2.93 0.25
CA LEU A 13 0.88 4.22 -0.23
C LEU A 13 1.67 4.86 0.89
N ARG A 14 2.95 5.16 0.67
CA ARG A 14 3.73 6.00 1.58
C ARG A 14 3.66 7.45 1.12
N LEU A 15 3.10 8.31 1.95
CA LEU A 15 2.86 9.72 1.65
C LEU A 15 3.73 10.60 2.54
N GLN A 16 4.43 11.58 1.97
CA GLN A 16 5.17 12.57 2.75
C GLN A 16 4.21 13.64 3.26
N THR A 17 4.08 13.77 4.58
CA THR A 17 3.10 14.65 5.23
C THR A 17 3.70 15.97 5.74
N GLY A 18 5.02 16.11 5.70
CA GLY A 18 5.71 17.33 6.13
C GLY A 18 7.17 17.08 6.49
N PHE A 19 7.71 17.95 7.33
CA PHE A 19 9.05 17.83 7.90
C PHE A 19 8.97 17.97 9.43
N ASP A 20 9.90 17.35 10.14
CA ASP A 20 10.07 17.56 11.59
C ASP A 20 10.83 18.86 11.91
N GLU A 21 11.04 19.13 13.20
CA GLU A 21 11.78 20.31 13.70
C GLU A 21 13.23 20.39 13.18
N LYS A 22 13.79 19.27 12.71
CA LYS A 22 15.16 19.15 12.18
C LYS A 22 15.19 19.19 10.65
N GLY A 23 14.04 19.36 9.99
CA GLY A 23 13.92 19.35 8.53
C GLY A 23 13.92 17.95 7.91
N SER A 24 13.72 16.89 8.70
CA SER A 24 13.62 15.51 8.18
C SER A 24 12.21 15.24 7.67
N PRO A 25 12.04 14.64 6.48
CA PRO A 25 10.71 14.36 5.93
C PRO A 25 9.97 13.34 6.79
N GLN A 26 8.72 13.67 7.15
CA GLN A 26 7.81 12.76 7.83
C GLN A 26 6.88 12.07 6.84
N TYR A 27 6.60 10.80 7.11
CA TYR A 27 5.80 9.96 6.22
C TYR A 27 4.62 9.33 6.97
N LYS A 28 3.53 9.11 6.25
CA LYS A 28 2.36 8.37 6.70
C LYS A 28 1.97 7.33 5.67
N ASP A 29 1.67 6.14 6.17
CA ASP A 29 1.23 5.03 5.33
C ASP A 29 -0.30 4.97 5.27
N LYS A 30 -0.80 4.73 4.07
CA LYS A 30 -2.21 4.40 3.83
C LYS A 30 -2.32 3.04 3.17
N ALA A 31 -2.86 2.08 3.91
CA ALA A 31 -2.99 0.69 3.47
C ALA A 31 -4.39 0.42 2.91
N TYR A 32 -4.43 -0.29 1.78
CA TYR A 32 -5.62 -0.82 1.14
C TYR A 32 -5.50 -2.35 1.13
N SER A 33 -6.38 -3.01 1.86
CA SER A 33 -6.42 -4.47 1.94
C SER A 33 -7.25 -5.07 0.80
N ARG A 34 -7.15 -6.40 0.65
CA ARG A 34 -7.92 -7.16 -0.35
C ARG A 34 -7.61 -6.77 -1.79
N VAL A 35 -6.35 -6.46 -2.07
CA VAL A 35 -5.86 -6.42 -3.44
C VAL A 35 -5.84 -7.85 -3.97
N LEU A 36 -6.34 -8.05 -5.18
CA LEU A 36 -6.36 -9.36 -5.81
C LEU A 36 -4.93 -9.88 -5.93
N PRO A 37 -4.64 -11.14 -5.55
CA PRO A 37 -3.29 -11.72 -5.72
C PRO A 37 -2.83 -11.76 -7.18
N SER A 38 -3.77 -11.74 -8.13
CA SER A 38 -3.50 -11.70 -9.56
C SER A 38 -3.32 -10.29 -10.13
N ALA A 39 -3.40 -9.24 -9.31
CA ALA A 39 -3.22 -7.86 -9.76
C ALA A 39 -1.78 -7.67 -10.25
N THR A 40 -1.63 -7.07 -11.44
CA THR A 40 -0.30 -6.77 -11.97
C THR A 40 0.31 -5.57 -11.24
N GLN A 41 1.64 -5.46 -11.25
CA GLN A 41 2.31 -4.29 -10.68
C GLN A 41 1.87 -2.99 -11.35
N VAL A 42 1.57 -3.03 -12.66
CA VAL A 42 1.09 -1.86 -13.43
C VAL A 42 -0.28 -1.43 -12.92
N ASP A 43 -1.23 -2.36 -12.76
CA ASP A 43 -2.57 -2.03 -12.28
C ASP A 43 -2.53 -1.43 -10.87
N VAL A 44 -1.72 -2.04 -9.99
CA VAL A 44 -1.52 -1.55 -8.61
C VAL A 44 -0.93 -0.15 -8.62
N TYR A 45 0.06 0.10 -9.48
CA TYR A 45 0.70 1.40 -9.62
C TYR A 45 -0.29 2.46 -10.10
N THR A 46 -1.02 2.19 -11.19
CA THR A 46 -2.01 3.12 -11.75
C THR A 46 -3.10 3.48 -10.74
N VAL A 47 -3.65 2.49 -10.03
CA VAL A 47 -4.66 2.74 -9.00
C VAL A 47 -4.06 3.48 -7.81
N GLY A 48 -2.85 3.10 -7.38
CA GLY A 48 -2.16 3.75 -6.27
C GLY A 48 -1.85 5.22 -6.54
N GLU A 49 -1.42 5.57 -7.76
CA GLU A 49 -1.23 6.96 -8.17
C GLU A 49 -2.55 7.74 -8.20
N ALA A 50 -3.61 7.15 -8.78
CA ALA A 50 -4.93 7.80 -8.81
C ALA A 50 -5.50 8.04 -7.40
N LEU A 51 -5.25 7.13 -6.46
CA LEU A 51 -5.66 7.31 -5.06
C LEU A 51 -4.81 8.36 -4.35
N ALA A 52 -3.51 8.42 -4.66
CA ALA A 52 -2.62 9.44 -4.11
C ALA A 52 -2.91 10.83 -4.67
N SER A 53 -3.38 10.97 -5.91
CA SER A 53 -3.76 12.27 -6.46
C SER A 53 -4.97 12.90 -5.79
N LEU A 54 -5.74 12.14 -5.00
CA LEU A 54 -6.87 12.64 -4.21
C LEU A 54 -6.46 13.25 -2.87
N THR A 55 -5.17 13.17 -2.50
CA THR A 55 -4.64 13.77 -1.27
C THR A 55 -3.67 14.91 -1.59
N SER A 56 -3.59 15.86 -0.67
CA SER A 56 -2.61 16.95 -0.71
C SER A 56 -1.17 16.52 -0.41
N TYR A 57 -0.97 15.26 0.02
CA TYR A 57 0.35 14.75 0.38
C TYR A 57 1.09 14.17 -0.82
N ARG A 58 2.40 14.42 -0.88
CA ARG A 58 3.25 13.90 -1.95
C ARG A 58 3.39 12.38 -1.81
N LEU A 59 3.09 11.64 -2.89
CA LEU A 59 3.39 10.22 -2.97
C LEU A 59 4.92 10.00 -2.98
N HIS A 60 5.41 9.18 -2.06
CA HIS A 60 6.82 8.79 -2.00
C HIS A 60 7.06 7.47 -2.72
N HIS A 61 6.29 6.43 -2.38
CA HIS A 61 6.30 5.15 -3.08
C HIS A 61 5.01 4.35 -2.88
N ILE A 62 4.81 3.35 -3.73
CA ILE A 62 3.73 2.37 -3.65
C ILE A 62 4.35 1.00 -3.37
N GLN A 63 3.80 0.26 -2.42
CA GLN A 63 4.22 -1.10 -2.08
C GLN A 63 3.07 -2.08 -2.27
N LEU A 64 3.37 -3.22 -2.90
CA LEU A 64 2.51 -4.40 -2.93
C LEU A 64 3.04 -5.41 -1.93
N LEU A 65 2.25 -5.74 -0.91
CA LEU A 65 2.63 -6.64 0.16
C LEU A 65 1.82 -7.93 0.08
N ASN A 66 2.51 -9.05 -0.04
CA ASN A 66 1.90 -10.38 0.08
C ASN A 66 1.99 -10.82 1.54
N ARG A 67 0.86 -10.92 2.23
CA ARG A 67 0.82 -11.44 3.59
C ARG A 67 0.57 -12.93 3.57
N GLN A 68 1.46 -13.67 4.22
CA GLN A 68 1.23 -15.08 4.57
C GLN A 68 0.79 -15.12 6.03
N ASP A 69 -0.39 -15.70 6.28
CA ASP A 69 -0.84 -15.93 7.64
C ASP A 69 -0.21 -17.24 8.13
N LEU A 70 0.74 -17.12 9.06
CA LEU A 70 1.37 -18.27 9.72
C LEU A 70 0.61 -18.53 11.02
N THR A 71 -0.27 -19.52 11.01
CA THR A 71 -0.93 -20.02 12.23
C THR A 71 -0.16 -21.21 12.79
N ARG A 72 0.11 -21.17 14.11
CA ARG A 72 0.70 -22.30 14.84
C ARG A 72 -0.42 -23.31 15.10
N ILE A 73 -0.30 -24.51 14.51
CA ILE A 73 -1.14 -25.68 14.84
C ILE A 73 -0.78 -26.24 16.22
#